data_AF-A0A2N2LVC3-F1
#
_entry.id   AF-A0A2N2LVC3-F1
#
_cell.length_a   1.000
_cell.length_b   1.000
_cell.length_c   1.000
_cell.angle_alpha   90.00
_cell.angle_beta   90.00
_cell.angle_gamma   90.00
#
_symmetry.space_group_name_H-M   'P 1'
#
loop_
_entity.id
_entity.type
_entity.pdbx_description
1 polymer ?
#
loop_
_entity_poly.entity_id
_entity_poly.type
_entity_poly.pdbx_seq_one_letter_code
_entity_poly.pdbx_strand_id
1 'polypeptide(L)'
;MSPLAIWFEKKFLEWQMEHGRSSLDEFAKVLQISRGYLSQILNGDRETIGMKSAILIANRLNDHSILDILGYSKQDFSSQSIPLESLSEDLRSRLKSALLEIRETVNEKSLDPESPEAKLISEEVLKKHGFIVNSND
;
A
#
# COMPACT_ATOMS: atom_id res chain seq x y z
N MET A 1 -2.68 26.43 -4.82
CA MET A 1 -2.21 25.07 -5.15
C MET A 1 -2.96 24.11 -4.24
N SER A 2 -3.58 23.06 -4.80
CA SER A 2 -4.43 22.16 -4.01
C SER A 2 -3.59 21.30 -3.04
N PRO A 3 -4.14 20.79 -1.93
CA PRO A 3 -3.43 19.89 -1.02
C PRO A 3 -2.84 18.67 -1.74
N LEU A 4 -3.56 18.15 -2.74
CA LEU A 4 -3.11 17.06 -3.59
C LEU A 4 -1.87 17.46 -4.42
N ALA A 5 -1.88 18.63 -5.06
CA ALA A 5 -0.74 19.13 -5.83
C ALA A 5 0.51 19.30 -4.97
N ILE A 6 0.36 19.90 -3.77
CA ILE A 6 1.45 20.08 -2.80
C ILE A 6 2.03 18.72 -2.37
N TRP A 7 1.16 17.73 -2.15
CA TRP A 7 1.59 16.39 -1.78
C TRP A 7 2.41 15.71 -2.89
N PHE A 8 1.94 15.78 -4.15
CA PHE A 8 2.69 15.22 -5.28
C PHE A 8 4.02 15.92 -5.53
N GLU A 9 4.07 17.25 -5.38
CA GLU A 9 5.31 18.02 -5.50
C GLU A 9 6.33 17.57 -4.44
N LYS A 10 5.89 17.47 -3.18
CA LYS A 10 6.73 16.96 -2.09
C LYS A 10 7.24 15.55 -2.39
N LYS A 11 6.38 14.65 -2.84
CA LYS A 11 6.77 13.27 -3.17
C LYS A 11 7.73 13.15 -4.34
N PHE A 12 7.56 14.01 -5.34
CA PHE A 12 8.51 14.08 -6.43
C PHE A 12 9.89 14.54 -5.96
N LEU A 13 9.95 15.55 -5.10
CA LEU A 13 11.22 16.04 -4.53
C LEU A 13 11.90 14.99 -3.64
N GLU A 14 11.15 14.33 -2.76
CA GLU A 14 11.66 13.21 -1.93
C GLU A 14 12.26 12.11 -2.81
N TRP A 15 11.53 11.71 -3.86
CA TRP A 15 12.00 10.69 -4.78
C TRP A 15 13.25 11.12 -5.57
N GLN A 16 13.33 12.39 -6.01
CA GLN A 16 14.53 12.94 -6.64
C GLN A 16 15.74 12.98 -5.70
N MET A 17 15.53 13.24 -4.40
CA MET A 17 16.62 13.22 -3.43
C MET A 17 17.24 11.81 -3.29
N GLU A 18 16.43 10.77 -3.42
CA GLU A 18 16.88 9.37 -3.33
C GLU A 18 17.49 8.85 -4.64
N HIS A 19 16.96 9.26 -5.79
CA HIS A 19 17.30 8.68 -7.11
C HIS A 19 18.16 9.60 -7.98
N GLY A 20 18.42 10.82 -7.52
CA GLY A 20 19.11 11.86 -8.29
C GLY A 20 18.16 12.66 -9.17
N ARG A 21 18.74 13.47 -10.07
CA ARG A 21 17.96 14.40 -10.90
C ARG A 21 17.13 13.63 -11.93
N SER A 22 15.85 13.43 -11.61
CA SER A 22 14.90 12.74 -12.48
C SER A 22 13.82 13.66 -13.02
N SER A 23 13.16 13.25 -14.10
CA SER A 23 12.07 13.98 -14.75
C SER A 23 10.71 13.59 -14.18
N LEU A 24 9.70 14.46 -14.40
CA LEU A 24 8.31 14.13 -14.10
C LEU A 24 7.79 12.92 -14.90
N ASP A 25 8.38 12.63 -16.06
CA ASP A 25 8.01 11.46 -16.86
C ASP A 25 8.44 10.15 -16.19
N GLU A 26 9.65 10.12 -15.64
CA GLU A 26 10.17 8.97 -14.90
C GLU A 26 9.38 8.75 -13.61
N PHE A 27 9.06 9.83 -12.88
CA PHE A 27 8.23 9.73 -11.69
C PHE A 27 6.81 9.23 -12.03
N ALA A 28 6.19 9.72 -13.10
CA ALA A 28 4.88 9.24 -13.55
C ALA A 28 4.90 7.73 -13.88
N LYS A 29 6.00 7.21 -14.45
CA LYS A 29 6.18 5.77 -14.70
C LYS A 29 6.24 4.95 -13.41
N VAL A 30 6.95 5.42 -12.39
CA VAL A 30 6.99 4.76 -11.06
C VAL A 30 5.59 4.66 -10.46
N LEU A 31 4.81 5.73 -10.61
CA LEU A 31 3.43 5.81 -10.13
C LEU A 31 2.42 5.07 -11.02
N GLN A 32 2.83 4.59 -12.20
CA GLN A 32 1.98 3.97 -13.21
C GLN A 32 0.80 4.84 -13.66
N ILE A 33 1.05 6.15 -13.78
CA ILE A 33 0.10 7.12 -14.33
C ILE A 33 0.71 7.81 -15.55
N SER A 34 -0.13 8.43 -16.39
CA SER A 34 0.41 9.21 -17.50
C SER A 34 1.04 10.52 -17.00
N ARG A 35 2.11 10.97 -17.66
CA ARG A 35 2.73 12.29 -17.39
C ARG A 35 1.70 13.43 -17.46
N GLY A 36 0.78 13.38 -18.42
CA GLY A 36 -0.28 14.37 -18.54
C GLY A 36 -1.21 14.40 -17.32
N TYR A 37 -1.57 13.22 -16.79
CA TYR A 37 -2.38 13.10 -15.58
C TYR A 37 -1.67 13.71 -14.36
N LEU A 38 -0.37 13.41 -14.19
CA LEU A 38 0.44 13.99 -13.12
C LEU A 38 0.56 15.52 -13.28
N SER A 39 0.75 16.02 -14.50
CA SER A 39 0.82 17.46 -14.76
C SER A 39 -0.48 18.18 -14.41
N GLN A 40 -1.63 17.61 -14.74
CA GLN A 40 -2.93 18.17 -14.35
C GLN A 40 -3.08 18.27 -12.83
N ILE A 41 -2.57 17.30 -12.09
CA ILE A 41 -2.58 17.34 -10.62
C ILE A 41 -1.69 18.47 -10.11
N LEU A 42 -0.43 18.53 -10.57
CA LEU A 42 0.54 19.55 -10.12
C LEU A 42 0.10 20.99 -10.45
N ASN A 43 -0.58 21.18 -11.59
CA ASN A 43 -1.14 22.48 -11.98
C ASN A 43 -2.41 22.85 -11.20
N GLY A 44 -3.03 21.89 -10.51
CA GLY A 44 -4.31 22.07 -9.83
C GLY A 44 -5.53 21.90 -10.74
N ASP A 45 -5.36 21.58 -12.02
CA ASP A 45 -6.46 21.29 -12.96
C ASP A 45 -7.24 20.02 -12.56
N ARG A 46 -6.59 19.14 -11.78
CA ARG A 46 -7.17 17.91 -11.23
C ARG A 46 -6.95 17.85 -9.74
N GLU A 47 -8.03 18.01 -8.98
CA GLU A 47 -7.99 17.99 -7.51
C GLU A 47 -8.40 16.65 -6.89
N THR A 48 -8.87 15.70 -7.71
CA THR A 48 -9.33 14.39 -7.24
C THR A 48 -8.72 13.24 -8.05
N ILE A 49 -8.53 12.11 -7.36
CA ILE A 49 -8.04 10.84 -7.93
C ILE A 49 -8.97 9.75 -7.43
N GLY A 50 -9.39 8.84 -8.30
CA GLY A 50 -10.24 7.72 -7.88
C GLY A 50 -9.53 6.82 -6.87
N MET A 51 -10.29 6.28 -5.91
CA MET A 51 -9.77 5.48 -4.79
C MET A 51 -8.77 4.39 -5.20
N LYS A 52 -9.09 3.60 -6.24
CA LYS A 52 -8.18 2.54 -6.73
C LYS A 52 -6.81 3.09 -7.15
N SER A 53 -6.81 4.22 -7.86
CA SER A 53 -5.56 4.88 -8.28
C SER A 53 -4.83 5.51 -7.09
N ALA A 54 -5.56 6.09 -6.14
CA ALA A 54 -4.97 6.64 -4.92
C ALA A 54 -4.27 5.55 -4.07
N ILE A 55 -4.88 4.37 -3.94
CA ILE A 55 -4.27 3.21 -3.26
C ILE A 55 -3.02 2.74 -3.98
N LEU A 56 -3.08 2.59 -5.31
CA LEU A 56 -1.91 2.17 -6.08
C LEU A 56 -0.74 3.14 -5.88
N ILE A 57 -1.01 4.44 -5.96
CA ILE A 57 -0.02 5.50 -5.75
C ILE A 57 0.52 5.46 -4.31
N ALA A 58 -0.35 5.33 -3.32
CA ALA A 58 0.02 5.23 -1.91
C ALA A 58 0.97 4.06 -1.65
N ASN A 59 0.66 2.89 -2.19
CA ASN A 59 1.49 1.70 -2.03
C ASN A 59 2.85 1.83 -2.73
N ARG A 60 2.88 2.42 -3.94
CA ARG A 60 4.12 2.64 -4.70
C ARG A 60 5.07 3.59 -3.98
N LEU A 61 4.54 4.62 -3.35
CA LEU A 61 5.31 5.60 -2.58
C LEU A 61 5.48 5.23 -1.11
N ASN A 62 4.92 4.10 -0.69
CA ASN A 62 4.84 3.67 0.71
C ASN A 62 4.31 4.78 1.65
N ASP A 63 3.39 5.63 1.17
CA ASP A 63 2.79 6.73 1.91
C ASP A 63 1.29 6.81 1.63
N HIS A 64 0.50 6.54 2.68
CA HIS A 64 -0.95 6.47 2.62
C HIS A 64 -1.65 7.79 2.92
N SER A 65 -0.91 8.86 3.25
CA SER A 65 -1.49 10.17 3.58
C SER A 65 -2.26 10.82 2.41
N ILE A 66 -2.01 10.39 1.16
CA ILE A 66 -2.83 10.80 0.01
C ILE A 66 -4.30 10.41 0.17
N LEU A 67 -4.58 9.32 0.89
CA LEU A 67 -5.95 8.84 1.11
C LEU A 67 -6.68 9.77 2.08
N ASP A 68 -5.99 10.25 3.12
CA ASP A 68 -6.53 11.24 4.06
C ASP A 68 -6.77 12.59 3.36
N ILE A 69 -5.86 13.00 2.47
CA ILE A 69 -5.99 14.23 1.67
C ILE A 69 -7.21 14.17 0.75
N LEU A 70 -7.50 12.99 0.19
CA LEU A 70 -8.66 12.77 -0.67
C LEU A 70 -9.95 12.46 0.11
N GLY A 71 -9.88 12.40 1.44
CA GLY A 71 -11.03 12.12 2.31
C GLY A 71 -11.53 10.68 2.25
N TYR A 72 -10.69 9.72 1.81
CA TYR A 72 -11.05 8.32 1.79
C TYR A 72 -10.99 7.71 3.19
N SER A 73 -12.11 7.18 3.67
CA SER A 73 -12.20 6.62 5.01
C SER A 73 -11.68 5.19 5.04
N LYS A 74 -11.05 4.75 6.14
CA LYS A 74 -10.62 3.35 6.33
C LYS A 74 -11.74 2.32 6.11
N GLN A 75 -13.00 2.71 6.25
CA GLN A 75 -14.15 1.82 6.02
C GLN A 75 -14.36 1.51 4.53
N ASP A 76 -13.97 2.41 3.63
CA ASP A 76 -14.09 2.21 2.18
C ASP A 76 -13.17 1.07 1.67
N PHE A 77 -12.19 0.66 2.48
CA PHE A 77 -11.17 -0.35 2.14
C PHE A 77 -11.62 -1.78 2.42
N SER A 78 -12.52 -2.01 3.37
CA SER A 78 -12.88 -3.35 3.84
C SER A 78 -13.57 -4.22 2.76
N SER A 79 -14.06 -3.58 1.70
CA SER A 79 -14.83 -4.22 0.64
C SER A 79 -14.03 -4.46 -0.66
N GLN A 80 -12.78 -3.99 -0.76
CA GLN A 80 -11.99 -4.11 -1.99
C GLN A 80 -10.80 -5.05 -1.77
N SER A 81 -10.72 -6.10 -2.60
CA SER A 81 -9.50 -6.91 -2.63
C SER A 81 -8.36 -6.08 -3.21
N ILE A 82 -7.28 -5.95 -2.44
CA ILE A 82 -6.05 -5.31 -2.89
C ILE A 82 -5.21 -6.40 -3.56
N PRO A 83 -4.86 -6.28 -4.86
CA PRO A 83 -4.00 -7.26 -5.52
C PRO A 83 -2.64 -7.33 -4.83
N LEU A 84 -2.12 -8.54 -4.63
CA LEU A 84 -0.80 -8.80 -4.02
C LEU A 84 0.35 -8.10 -4.77
N GLU A 85 0.17 -7.81 -6.05
CA GLU A 85 1.11 -7.10 -6.94
C GLU A 85 1.13 -5.59 -6.71
N SER A 86 0.10 -5.05 -6.08
CA SER A 86 0.02 -3.63 -5.75
C SER A 86 0.64 -3.30 -4.40
N LEU A 87 1.04 -4.30 -3.61
CA LEU A 87 1.75 -4.11 -2.35
C LEU A 87 3.20 -3.65 -2.62
N SER A 88 3.75 -2.81 -1.74
CA SER A 88 5.17 -2.46 -1.79
C SER A 88 6.04 -3.70 -1.61
N GLU A 89 7.28 -3.67 -2.10
CA GLU A 89 8.21 -4.80 -1.98
C GLU A 89 8.42 -5.23 -0.53
N ASP A 90 8.56 -4.25 0.36
CA ASP A 90 8.69 -4.46 1.79
C ASP A 90 7.45 -5.13 2.40
N LEU A 91 6.25 -4.64 2.11
CA LEU A 91 5.00 -5.21 2.64
C LEU A 91 4.77 -6.63 2.10
N ARG A 92 5.10 -6.86 0.82
CA ARG A 92 5.05 -8.18 0.19
C ARG A 92 6.07 -9.14 0.79
N SER A 93 7.28 -8.66 1.11
CA SER A 93 8.31 -9.44 1.79
C SER A 93 7.85 -9.87 3.18
N ARG A 94 7.37 -8.91 3.99
CA ARG A 94 6.81 -9.17 5.33
C ARG A 94 5.65 -10.16 5.28
N LEU A 95 4.73 -10.02 4.33
CA LEU A 95 3.62 -10.96 4.16
C LEU A 95 4.11 -12.37 3.81
N LYS A 96 5.08 -12.49 2.89
CA LYS A 96 5.67 -13.80 2.53
C LYS A 96 6.36 -14.45 3.72
N SER A 97 7.14 -13.69 4.49
CA SER A 97 7.79 -14.18 5.70
C SER A 97 6.78 -14.65 6.73
N ALA A 98 5.71 -13.89 6.95
CA ALA A 98 4.62 -14.30 7.83
C ALA A 98 3.97 -15.61 7.37
N LEU A 99 3.63 -15.74 6.08
CA LEU A 99 3.01 -16.96 5.55
C LEU A 99 3.92 -18.20 5.64
N LEU A 100 5.23 -18.02 5.45
CA LEU A 100 6.22 -19.09 5.65
C LEU A 100 6.28 -19.52 7.11
N GLU A 101 6.38 -18.58 8.05
CA GLU A 101 6.43 -18.87 9.48
C GLU A 101 5.15 -19.55 9.99
N ILE A 102 3.98 -19.16 9.48
CA ILE A 102 2.70 -19.84 9.76
C ILE A 102 2.77 -21.28 9.29
N ARG A 103 3.15 -21.50 8.03
CA ARG A 103 3.24 -22.84 7.44
C ARG A 103 4.20 -23.74 8.22
N GLU A 104 5.36 -23.22 8.59
CA GLU A 104 6.36 -23.96 9.38
C GLU A 104 5.80 -24.31 10.76
N THR A 105 5.25 -23.33 11.48
CA THR A 105 4.73 -23.53 12.84
C THR A 105 3.55 -24.50 12.88
N VAL A 106 2.62 -24.41 11.91
CA VAL A 106 1.46 -25.31 11.80
C VAL A 106 1.92 -26.74 11.46
N ASN A 107 2.87 -26.90 10.55
CA ASN A 107 3.42 -28.21 10.19
C ASN A 107 4.23 -28.85 11.33
N GLU A 108 5.08 -28.08 12.01
CA GLU A 108 5.85 -28.55 13.17
C GLU A 108 4.94 -29.05 14.28
N LYS A 109 3.81 -28.37 14.50
CA LYS A 109 2.79 -28.78 15.47
C LYS A 109 1.82 -29.84 14.94
N SER A 110 1.98 -30.27 13.67
CA SER A 110 1.06 -31.20 12.99
C SER A 110 -0.42 -30.82 13.12
N LEU A 111 -0.68 -29.51 13.11
CA LEU A 111 -2.03 -28.97 13.24
C LEU A 111 -2.72 -28.97 11.88
N ASP A 112 -4.03 -29.19 11.90
CA ASP A 112 -4.87 -28.91 10.73
C ASP A 112 -4.84 -27.39 10.46
N PRO A 113 -4.48 -26.92 9.26
CA PRO A 113 -4.47 -25.50 8.92
C PRO A 113 -5.80 -24.78 9.16
N GLU A 114 -6.93 -25.50 9.14
CA GLU A 114 -8.27 -24.94 9.37
C GLU A 114 -8.70 -24.97 10.86
N SER A 115 -7.88 -25.57 11.73
CA SER A 115 -8.16 -25.66 13.17
C SER A 115 -8.18 -24.29 13.85
N PRO A 116 -8.96 -24.13 14.94
CA PRO A 116 -8.93 -22.92 15.77
C PRO A 116 -7.51 -22.56 16.24
N GLU A 117 -6.70 -23.56 16.58
CA GLU A 117 -5.32 -23.40 17.02
C GLU A 117 -4.42 -22.86 15.90
N ALA A 118 -4.58 -23.35 14.66
CA ALA A 118 -3.86 -22.84 13.50
C ALA A 118 -4.26 -21.39 13.17
N LYS A 119 -5.53 -21.02 13.38
CA LYS A 119 -5.99 -19.62 13.23
C LYS A 119 -5.33 -18.70 14.25
N LEU A 120 -5.26 -19.11 15.52
CA LEU A 120 -4.59 -18.32 16.56
C LEU A 120 -3.10 -18.12 16.24
N ILE A 121 -2.41 -19.18 15.82
CA ILE A 121 -1.00 -19.09 15.38
C ILE A 121 -0.87 -18.12 14.19
N SER A 122 -1.79 -18.23 13.23
CA SER A 122 -1.79 -17.35 12.06
C SER A 122 -1.95 -15.88 12.45
N GLU A 123 -2.87 -15.57 13.37
CA GLU A 123 -3.08 -14.23 13.89
C GLU A 123 -1.85 -13.69 14.63
N GLU A 124 -1.22 -14.51 15.48
CA GLU A 124 -0.02 -14.11 16.23
C GLU A 124 1.16 -13.82 15.31
N VAL A 125 1.41 -14.69 14.32
CA VAL A 125 2.48 -14.48 13.35
C VAL A 125 2.20 -13.26 12.48
N LEU A 126 0.96 -13.08 12.00
CA LEU A 126 0.60 -11.86 11.24
C LEU A 126 0.83 -10.59 12.07
N LYS A 127 0.43 -10.57 13.35
CA LYS A 127 0.69 -9.45 14.27
C LYS A 127 2.18 -9.20 14.47
N LYS A 128 2.99 -10.26 14.64
CA LYS A 128 4.46 -10.18 14.75
C LYS A 128 5.11 -9.51 13.54
N HIS A 129 4.57 -9.73 12.34
CA HIS A 129 5.04 -9.10 11.10
C HIS A 129 4.39 -7.73 10.82
N GLY A 130 3.60 -7.20 11.77
CA GLY A 130 3.01 -5.86 11.72
C GLY A 130 1.65 -5.77 11.04
N PHE A 131 0.96 -6.89 10.84
CA PHE A 131 -0.41 -6.93 10.29
C PHE A 131 -1.45 -6.93 11.41
N ILE A 132 -2.54 -6.21 11.21
CA ILE A 132 -3.68 -6.20 12.13
C ILE A 132 -4.73 -7.16 11.57
N VAL A 133 -5.04 -8.23 12.32
CA VAL A 133 -6.13 -9.14 11.99
C VAL A 133 -7.36 -8.71 12.78
N ASN A 134 -8.39 -8.27 12.06
CA ASN A 134 -9.71 -8.00 12.64
C ASN A 134 -10.56 -9.24 12.41
N SER A 135 -10.66 -10.08 13.42
CA SER A 135 -11.56 -11.22 13.41
C SER A 135 -12.96 -10.67 13.68
N ASN A 136 -13.79 -10.56 12.63
CA ASN A 136 -15.22 -10.36 12.80
C ASN A 136 -15.79 -11.68 13.34
N ASP A 137 -16.15 -11.70 14.62
CA ASP A 137 -17.15 -12.64 15.15
C ASP A 137 -18.52 -12.40 14.48
#